data_AF-A0AAV0QGG7-F1
#
_entry.id   AF-A0AAV0QGG7-F1
#
_cell.length_a   1.000
_cell.length_b   1.000
_cell.length_c   1.000
_cell.angle_alpha   90.00
_cell.angle_beta   90.00
_cell.angle_gamma   90.00
#
_symmetry.space_group_name_H-M   'P 1'
#
loop_
_entity.id
_entity.type
_entity.pdbx_description
1 polymer ?
#
loop_
_entity_poly.entity_id
_entity_poly.type
_entity_poly.pdbx_seq_one_letter_code
_entity_poly.pdbx_strand_id
1 'polypeptide(L)'
;MIFYLQKQYHLTNSTGANVLFLWGALSNFTPIFGAFASDSYLGRFRVIAIGTIVTVFVSPKKKLNPQFVNSTMILTIENAPLFLSTTSSVFPSARPNPCQQLTPDTKHCDSPEPAQLFLLFASFALMAVGAGGIRPCSLAFGADQFSDPADPNNERTLQTFFSWYYASVGVSVIVSALAIVAIQDRFGWIVGFGVPVVLMILSAVLFLIGSPVYVRVPGDSTLLTGFGRVVAGAWRNRGMAAPTRDSDRWIRRQGSKLVRPTDKLRFLNKACMIPNPSEAQPKDPNTLCTVQQVEELKSLIKVLPIWSTTIIIAVTVSQHSFPALQANSMDRRFIGEFKLPPASYGVFGILTLTLWVALYDRVVVPVLAGRPFNRPTGISNKYRMGIGLLISCLATAVAGAVEHRRRNLAFRQGIADDPAAIVGMSANWLILQYCLTGLGEAFNIIGQIEFYYSQFPENMRSIAMALVSLGLGVGNLAGSLIVSVVNEATKRGGGGRVSWVGNNLNRGHYDYYYWLLSVLSVGNFFYYLLCSWAYGSDDRKLWDEAEVAGGDGGGGEGREMETVV
;
A
#
# COMPACT_ATOMS: atom_id res chain seq x y z
N MET A 1 -14.88 -5.60 -8.17
CA MET A 1 -14.22 -6.07 -9.41
C MET A 1 -14.24 -7.59 -9.59
N ILE A 2 -14.09 -8.40 -8.55
CA ILE A 2 -14.11 -9.87 -8.72
C ILE A 2 -15.38 -10.38 -9.44
N PHE A 3 -16.56 -9.88 -9.06
CA PHE A 3 -17.82 -10.21 -9.74
C PHE A 3 -17.90 -9.73 -11.19
N TYR A 4 -17.20 -8.64 -11.52
CA TYR A 4 -17.11 -8.15 -12.90
C TYR A 4 -16.35 -9.15 -13.76
N LEU A 5 -15.18 -9.58 -13.30
CA LEU A 5 -14.34 -10.57 -13.98
C LEU A 5 -15.05 -11.93 -14.12
N GLN A 6 -15.80 -12.34 -13.09
CA GLN A 6 -16.56 -13.59 -13.12
C GLN A 6 -17.77 -13.52 -14.05
N LYS A 7 -18.59 -12.46 -13.97
CA LYS A 7 -19.86 -12.36 -14.70
C LYS A 7 -19.70 -11.89 -16.15
N GLN A 8 -18.71 -11.05 -16.44
CA GLN A 8 -18.54 -10.41 -17.75
C GLN A 8 -17.39 -10.98 -18.57
N TYR A 9 -16.34 -11.51 -17.92
CA TYR A 9 -15.18 -12.09 -18.59
C TYR A 9 -15.08 -13.61 -18.37
N HIS A 10 -16.05 -14.21 -17.67
CA HIS A 10 -16.13 -15.65 -17.36
C HIS A 10 -14.84 -16.21 -16.72
N LEU A 11 -14.06 -15.37 -16.04
CA LEU A 11 -12.83 -15.80 -15.40
C LEU A 11 -13.14 -16.64 -14.16
N THR A 12 -12.30 -17.65 -13.93
CA THR A 12 -12.39 -18.45 -12.70
C THR A 12 -12.14 -17.58 -11.47
N ASN A 13 -12.67 -17.97 -10.30
CA ASN A 13 -12.47 -17.23 -9.05
C ASN A 13 -10.98 -17.05 -8.75
N SER A 14 -10.18 -18.11 -8.96
CA SER A 14 -8.72 -18.09 -8.80
C SER A 14 -8.02 -17.13 -9.79
N THR A 15 -8.35 -17.21 -11.09
CA THR A 15 -7.76 -16.34 -12.12
C THR A 15 -8.15 -14.88 -11.91
N GLY A 16 -9.43 -14.61 -11.62
CA GLY A 16 -9.92 -13.27 -11.34
C GLY A 16 -9.26 -12.67 -10.10
N ALA A 17 -9.08 -13.45 -9.03
CA ALA A 17 -8.35 -13.01 -7.85
C ALA A 17 -6.88 -12.67 -8.17
N ASN A 18 -6.17 -13.53 -8.92
CA ASN A 18 -4.80 -13.29 -9.36
C ASN A 18 -4.65 -12.00 -10.20
N VAL A 19 -5.58 -11.77 -11.12
CA VAL A 19 -5.60 -10.53 -11.90
C VAL A 19 -5.73 -9.30 -11.00
N LEU A 20 -6.60 -9.36 -9.98
CA LEU A 20 -6.76 -8.27 -9.02
C LEU A 20 -5.55 -8.09 -8.11
N PHE A 21 -4.88 -9.18 -7.70
CA PHE A 21 -3.61 -9.10 -6.98
C PHE A 21 -2.52 -8.45 -7.84
N LEU A 22 -2.38 -8.82 -9.11
CA LEU A 22 -1.38 -8.23 -10.00
C LEU A 22 -1.66 -6.74 -10.24
N TRP A 23 -2.93 -6.37 -10.42
CA TRP A 23 -3.33 -4.96 -10.50
C TRP A 23 -3.06 -4.21 -9.19
N GLY A 24 -3.33 -4.83 -8.04
CA GLY A 24 -3.00 -4.31 -6.71
C GLY A 24 -1.50 -4.09 -6.52
N ALA A 25 -0.67 -5.06 -6.95
CA ALA A 25 0.78 -4.95 -6.92
C ALA A 25 1.27 -3.78 -7.79
N LEU A 26 0.81 -3.72 -9.03
CA LEU A 26 1.17 -2.65 -9.96
C LEU A 26 0.78 -1.27 -9.39
N SER A 27 -0.43 -1.13 -8.85
CA SER A 27 -0.95 0.12 -8.27
C SER A 27 -0.21 0.57 -7.01
N ASN A 28 0.51 -0.33 -6.34
CA ASN A 28 1.32 -0.02 -5.15
C ASN A 28 2.80 0.23 -5.49
N PHE A 29 3.29 -0.25 -6.64
CA PHE A 29 4.65 0.06 -7.12
C PHE A 29 4.71 1.33 -7.96
N THR A 30 3.68 1.65 -8.76
CA THR A 30 3.65 2.86 -9.59
C THR A 30 3.83 4.18 -8.82
N PRO A 31 3.35 4.34 -7.55
CA PRO A 31 3.65 5.53 -6.75
C PRO A 31 5.14 5.81 -6.53
N ILE A 32 5.98 4.78 -6.45
CA ILE A 32 7.42 4.95 -6.26
C ILE A 32 8.03 5.66 -7.48
N PHE A 33 7.61 5.27 -8.68
CA PHE A 33 8.02 5.93 -9.92
C PHE A 33 7.44 7.34 -10.03
N GLY A 34 6.18 7.54 -9.61
CA GLY A 34 5.54 8.85 -9.57
C GLY A 34 6.30 9.84 -8.68
N ALA A 35 6.64 9.42 -7.46
CA ALA A 35 7.44 10.21 -6.52
C ALA A 35 8.85 10.50 -7.05
N PHE A 36 9.53 9.49 -7.63
CA PHE A 36 10.84 9.71 -8.23
C PHE A 36 10.79 10.72 -9.38
N ALA A 37 9.76 10.62 -10.25
CA ALA A 37 9.57 11.54 -11.36
C ALA A 37 9.23 12.97 -10.89
N SER A 38 8.46 13.13 -9.81
CA SER A 38 8.12 14.44 -9.25
C SER A 38 9.33 15.11 -8.63
N ASP A 39 10.09 14.35 -7.84
CA ASP A 39 11.17 14.89 -7.03
C ASP A 39 12.43 15.08 -7.86
N SER A 40 12.65 14.29 -8.92
CA SER A 40 13.90 14.37 -9.70
C SER A 40 13.83 15.28 -10.94
N TYR A 41 12.66 15.40 -11.60
CA TYR A 41 12.61 16.00 -12.95
C TYR A 41 11.42 16.93 -13.19
N LEU A 42 10.20 16.49 -12.87
CA LEU A 42 8.98 17.12 -13.39
C LEU A 42 8.33 18.09 -12.40
N GLY A 43 8.62 17.98 -11.11
CA GLY A 43 7.88 18.68 -10.06
C GLY A 43 6.50 18.05 -9.81
N ARG A 44 5.98 18.20 -8.59
CA ARG A 44 4.74 17.56 -8.13
C ARG A 44 3.52 17.92 -8.98
N PHE A 45 3.35 19.19 -9.33
CA PHE A 45 2.22 19.65 -10.16
C PHE A 45 2.15 18.94 -11.51
N ARG A 46 3.28 18.81 -12.23
CA ARG A 46 3.29 18.19 -13.57
C ARG A 46 3.02 16.69 -13.49
N VAL A 47 3.53 16.00 -12.47
CA VAL A 47 3.26 14.58 -12.27
C VAL A 47 1.79 14.32 -11.94
N ILE A 48 1.16 15.17 -11.12
CA ILE A 48 -0.29 15.10 -10.86
C ILE A 48 -1.06 15.37 -12.16
N ALA A 49 -0.71 16.41 -12.91
CA ALA A 49 -1.39 16.75 -14.16
C ALA A 49 -1.28 15.61 -15.19
N ILE A 50 -0.08 15.05 -15.38
CA ILE A 50 0.13 13.88 -16.25
C ILE A 50 -0.63 12.67 -15.72
N GLY A 51 -0.60 12.39 -14.42
CA GLY A 51 -1.34 11.26 -13.81
C GLY A 51 -2.85 11.39 -14.00
N THR A 52 -3.38 12.60 -13.85
CA THR A 52 -4.79 12.92 -14.10
C THR A 52 -5.14 12.77 -15.59
N ILE A 53 -4.30 13.29 -16.50
CA ILE A 53 -4.47 13.08 -17.95
C ILE A 53 -4.35 11.60 -18.30
N VAL A 54 -3.44 10.84 -17.68
CA VAL A 54 -3.33 9.41 -17.91
C VAL A 54 -4.55 8.68 -17.37
N THR A 55 -5.16 9.13 -16.27
CA THR A 55 -6.39 8.52 -15.75
C THR A 55 -7.60 8.82 -16.64
N VAL A 56 -7.62 9.99 -17.28
CA VAL A 56 -8.76 10.50 -18.06
C VAL A 56 -8.60 10.35 -19.58
N PHE A 57 -7.40 10.31 -20.16
CA PHE A 57 -7.17 10.71 -21.57
C PHE A 57 -6.00 10.02 -22.31
N VAL A 58 -5.62 8.77 -22.03
CA VAL A 58 -4.62 8.12 -22.91
C VAL A 58 -5.21 7.82 -24.31
N SER A 59 -5.12 8.82 -25.19
CA SER A 59 -5.01 8.67 -26.64
C SER A 59 -3.57 8.31 -27.03
N PRO A 60 -3.36 7.44 -28.02
CA PRO A 60 -2.16 7.48 -28.83
C PRO A 60 -2.25 8.67 -29.80
N LYS A 61 -1.56 9.78 -29.52
CA LYS A 61 -1.28 10.76 -30.59
C LYS A 61 -0.24 10.17 -31.53
N LYS A 62 -0.69 9.57 -32.65
CA LYS A 62 0.17 9.39 -33.82
C LYS A 62 -0.07 10.56 -34.79
N LYS A 63 1.01 11.27 -35.08
CA LYS A 63 1.14 12.40 -36.00
C LYS A 63 0.90 11.90 -37.43
N LEU A 64 -0.22 12.24 -38.08
CA LEU A 64 -0.33 12.18 -39.54
C LEU A 64 -1.31 13.25 -40.07
N ASN A 65 -0.73 14.20 -40.82
CA ASN A 65 -1.27 15.17 -41.78
C ASN A 65 -2.47 16.08 -41.45
N PRO A 66 -2.33 17.43 -41.53
CA PRO A 66 -3.42 18.38 -41.40
C PRO A 66 -3.93 18.83 -42.78
N GLN A 67 -4.94 18.16 -43.31
CA GLN A 67 -5.77 18.70 -44.39
C GLN A 67 -7.13 18.02 -44.31
N PHE A 68 -8.21 18.79 -44.40
CA PHE A 68 -9.61 18.47 -44.06
C PHE A 68 -10.01 18.74 -42.62
N VAL A 69 -9.94 20.02 -42.25
CA VAL A 69 -10.89 20.60 -41.31
C VAL A 69 -12.07 21.09 -42.15
N ASN A 70 -13.24 20.46 -42.01
CA ASN A 70 -14.55 21.13 -42.02
C ASN A 70 -15.68 20.13 -41.72
N SER A 71 -16.55 20.53 -40.80
CA SER A 71 -17.88 19.97 -40.52
C SER A 71 -17.97 18.53 -40.00
N THR A 72 -17.84 18.37 -38.68
CA THR A 72 -18.89 17.71 -37.86
C THR A 72 -18.59 17.86 -36.37
N MET A 73 -19.42 18.67 -35.71
CA MET A 73 -19.57 18.78 -34.26
C MET A 73 -20.36 17.58 -33.73
N ILE A 74 -19.95 16.35 -34.08
CA ILE A 74 -20.44 15.05 -33.61
C ILE A 74 -19.25 14.09 -33.85
N LEU A 75 -18.79 13.34 -32.84
CA LEU A 75 -17.65 12.37 -32.84
C LEU A 75 -16.28 12.85 -32.33
N THR A 76 -16.21 13.43 -31.13
CA THR A 76 -14.97 13.39 -30.32
C THR A 76 -15.23 13.04 -28.85
N ILE A 77 -16.01 11.98 -28.62
CA ILE A 77 -16.07 11.27 -27.32
C ILE A 77 -15.54 9.86 -27.53
N GLU A 78 -14.26 9.74 -27.86
CA GLU A 78 -13.56 8.46 -27.76
C GLU A 78 -12.16 8.69 -27.20
N ASN A 79 -11.79 7.80 -26.27
CA ASN A 79 -10.45 7.52 -25.72
C ASN A 79 -10.18 8.06 -24.29
N ALA A 80 -10.43 7.17 -23.32
CA ALA A 80 -10.04 7.31 -21.93
C ALA A 80 -9.79 5.91 -21.29
N PRO A 81 -8.82 5.74 -20.38
CA PRO A 81 -8.48 4.44 -19.78
C PRO A 81 -9.40 3.97 -18.67
N LEU A 82 -10.03 4.88 -17.94
CA LEU A 82 -11.16 4.53 -17.08
C LEU A 82 -12.37 4.15 -17.96
N PHE A 83 -12.50 4.78 -19.13
CA PHE A 83 -13.43 4.35 -20.18
C PHE A 83 -13.00 3.07 -20.88
N LEU A 84 -11.80 2.48 -20.72
CA LEU A 84 -11.52 1.13 -21.24
C LEU A 84 -12.25 0.05 -20.42
N SER A 85 -12.35 0.25 -19.11
CA SER A 85 -13.21 -0.58 -18.26
C SER A 85 -14.69 -0.32 -18.57
N THR A 86 -15.06 0.93 -18.88
CA THR A 86 -16.41 1.30 -19.29
C THR A 86 -16.73 0.89 -20.74
N THR A 87 -15.78 0.84 -21.67
CA THR A 87 -15.96 0.42 -23.07
C THR A 87 -16.04 -1.08 -23.15
N SER A 88 -15.20 -1.80 -22.41
CA SER A 88 -15.50 -3.21 -22.20
C SER A 88 -16.89 -3.39 -21.61
N SER A 89 -17.42 -2.42 -20.86
CA SER A 89 -18.80 -2.43 -20.40
C SER A 89 -19.91 -2.00 -21.31
N VAL A 90 -19.62 -1.11 -22.25
CA VAL A 90 -20.59 -0.45 -23.12
C VAL A 90 -20.61 -1.12 -24.49
N PHE A 91 -19.48 -1.62 -24.99
CA PHE A 91 -19.38 -2.32 -26.26
C PHE A 91 -19.50 -3.84 -26.03
N PRO A 92 -20.59 -4.48 -26.50
CA PRO A 92 -20.77 -5.92 -26.37
C PRO A 92 -19.62 -6.71 -27.02
N SER A 93 -19.05 -6.22 -28.12
CA SER A 93 -17.93 -6.86 -28.84
C SER A 93 -16.60 -6.85 -28.08
N ALA A 94 -16.47 -6.01 -27.05
CA ALA A 94 -15.29 -5.94 -26.19
C ALA A 94 -15.34 -6.95 -25.03
N ARG A 95 -16.33 -7.84 -25.02
CA ARG A 95 -16.53 -8.92 -24.04
C ARG A 95 -16.93 -10.23 -24.73
N PRO A 96 -16.74 -11.37 -24.05
CA PRO A 96 -17.38 -12.61 -24.46
C PRO A 96 -18.89 -12.43 -24.57
N ASN A 97 -19.52 -13.16 -25.49
CA ASN A 97 -20.98 -13.19 -25.58
C ASN A 97 -21.57 -13.70 -24.25
N PRO A 98 -22.72 -13.16 -23.79
CA PRO A 98 -23.40 -13.66 -22.60
C PRO A 98 -23.64 -15.16 -22.73
N CYS A 99 -23.33 -15.95 -21.70
CA CYS A 99 -23.55 -17.40 -21.76
C CYS A 99 -25.03 -17.67 -22.04
N GLN A 100 -25.33 -18.31 -23.17
CA GLN A 100 -26.69 -18.76 -23.47
C GLN A 100 -27.13 -19.77 -22.41
N GLN A 101 -28.34 -19.60 -21.88
CA GLN A 101 -28.99 -20.57 -20.99
C GLN A 101 -29.40 -21.81 -21.79
N LEU A 102 -28.45 -22.67 -22.17
CA LEU A 102 -28.76 -24.02 -22.64
C LEU A 102 -28.44 -25.02 -21.55
N THR A 103 -29.51 -25.54 -20.94
CA THR A 103 -29.65 -26.74 -20.11
C THR A 103 -28.72 -26.93 -18.89
N PRO A 104 -29.17 -27.64 -17.83
CA PRO A 104 -28.48 -27.71 -16.55
C PRO A 104 -27.10 -28.39 -16.57
N ASP A 105 -26.79 -29.19 -17.60
CA ASP A 105 -25.67 -30.15 -17.55
C ASP A 105 -24.39 -29.73 -18.29
N THR A 106 -24.37 -28.63 -19.06
CA THR A 106 -23.13 -28.12 -19.67
C THR A 106 -23.15 -26.60 -19.86
N LYS A 107 -22.94 -25.84 -18.77
CA LYS A 107 -22.61 -24.40 -18.84
C LYS A 107 -21.19 -24.20 -19.38
N HIS A 108 -20.99 -24.36 -20.69
CA HIS A 108 -19.74 -23.97 -21.34
C HIS A 108 -19.88 -22.53 -21.83
N CYS A 109 -19.31 -21.60 -21.08
CA CYS A 109 -19.20 -20.20 -21.48
C CYS A 109 -17.95 -20.03 -22.35
N ASP A 110 -18.06 -19.22 -23.41
CA ASP A 110 -16.90 -18.89 -24.24
C ASP A 110 -15.82 -18.19 -23.38
N SER A 111 -14.58 -18.67 -23.56
CA SER A 111 -13.42 -18.02 -22.96
C SER A 111 -13.14 -16.68 -23.65
N PRO A 112 -12.64 -15.66 -22.92
CA PRO A 112 -12.40 -14.35 -23.50
C PRO A 112 -11.30 -14.36 -24.56
N GLU A 113 -11.54 -13.64 -25.65
CA GLU A 113 -10.59 -13.49 -26.74
C GLU A 113 -9.33 -12.72 -26.26
N PRO A 114 -8.12 -13.02 -26.77
CA PRO A 114 -6.90 -12.31 -26.38
C PRO A 114 -6.99 -10.78 -26.51
N ALA A 115 -7.72 -10.28 -27.51
CA ALA A 115 -7.94 -8.84 -27.70
C ALA A 115 -8.75 -8.22 -26.53
N GLN A 116 -9.76 -8.93 -26.04
CA GLN A 116 -10.60 -8.50 -24.91
C GLN A 116 -9.81 -8.50 -23.60
N LEU A 117 -8.96 -9.51 -23.40
CA LEU A 117 -8.04 -9.57 -22.26
C LEU A 117 -6.97 -8.47 -22.32
N PHE A 118 -6.41 -8.20 -23.50
CA PHE A 118 -5.46 -7.10 -23.69
C PHE A 118 -6.09 -5.77 -23.32
N LEU A 119 -7.33 -5.52 -23.77
CA LEU A 119 -8.10 -4.33 -23.44
C LEU A 119 -8.29 -4.18 -21.92
N LEU A 120 -8.68 -5.27 -21.25
CA LEU A 120 -8.85 -5.31 -19.80
C LEU A 120 -7.53 -5.00 -19.06
N PHE A 121 -6.43 -5.66 -19.42
CA PHE A 121 -5.14 -5.47 -18.76
C PHE A 121 -4.54 -4.09 -19.04
N ALA A 122 -4.71 -3.56 -20.26
CA ALA A 122 -4.31 -2.20 -20.59
C ALA A 122 -5.08 -1.18 -19.71
N SER A 123 -6.39 -1.40 -19.48
CA SER A 123 -7.18 -0.54 -18.58
C SER A 123 -6.65 -0.56 -17.15
N PHE A 124 -6.32 -1.74 -16.62
CA PHE A 124 -5.77 -1.91 -15.27
C PHE A 124 -4.39 -1.27 -15.14
N ALA A 125 -3.53 -1.43 -16.14
CA ALA A 125 -2.22 -0.79 -16.18
C ALA A 125 -2.33 0.74 -16.20
N LEU A 126 -3.19 1.29 -17.04
CA LEU A 126 -3.37 2.74 -17.16
C LEU A 126 -3.97 3.36 -15.89
N MET A 127 -4.94 2.69 -15.26
CA MET A 127 -5.45 3.10 -13.94
C MET A 127 -4.34 3.09 -12.88
N ALA A 128 -3.48 2.07 -12.87
CA ALA A 128 -2.37 1.98 -11.92
C ALA A 128 -1.33 3.08 -12.16
N VAL A 129 -0.99 3.41 -13.41
CA VAL A 129 -0.06 4.49 -13.74
C VAL A 129 -0.64 5.86 -13.35
N GLY A 130 -1.90 6.11 -13.68
CA GLY A 130 -2.59 7.35 -13.32
C GLY A 130 -2.67 7.55 -11.80
N ALA A 131 -3.10 6.53 -11.06
CA ALA A 131 -3.11 6.54 -9.60
C ALA A 131 -1.71 6.68 -9.00
N GLY A 132 -0.69 6.08 -9.62
CA GLY A 132 0.71 6.18 -9.22
C GLY A 132 1.29 7.58 -9.32
N GLY A 133 0.87 8.39 -10.29
CA GLY A 133 1.26 9.80 -10.36
C GLY A 133 0.57 10.66 -9.30
N ILE A 134 -0.73 10.42 -9.08
CA ILE A 134 -1.56 11.28 -8.23
C ILE A 134 -1.31 11.04 -6.74
N ARG A 135 -1.37 9.79 -6.27
CA ARG A 135 -1.35 9.44 -4.84
C ARG A 135 -0.15 10.00 -4.06
N PRO A 136 1.12 9.78 -4.50
CA PRO A 136 2.27 10.24 -3.72
C PRO A 136 2.44 11.77 -3.78
N CYS A 137 1.97 12.41 -4.84
CA CYS A 137 2.19 13.83 -5.08
C CYS A 137 1.08 14.72 -4.51
N SER A 138 -0.17 14.24 -4.46
CA SER A 138 -1.34 15.06 -4.14
C SER A 138 -1.31 15.64 -2.73
N LEU A 139 -1.02 14.80 -1.72
CA LEU A 139 -0.93 15.26 -0.33
C LEU A 139 0.23 16.23 -0.13
N ALA A 140 1.39 15.89 -0.70
CA ALA A 140 2.59 16.71 -0.62
C ALA A 140 2.42 18.06 -1.34
N PHE A 141 1.79 18.07 -2.52
CA PHE A 141 1.48 19.30 -3.25
C PHE A 141 0.47 20.19 -2.51
N GLY A 142 -0.51 19.58 -1.84
CA GLY A 142 -1.44 20.32 -0.97
C GLY A 142 -0.74 20.96 0.22
N ALA A 143 0.20 20.25 0.85
CA ALA A 143 1.02 20.77 1.94
C ALA A 143 1.90 21.95 1.49
N ASP A 144 2.47 21.89 0.28
CA ASP A 144 3.31 22.97 -0.27
C ASP A 144 2.57 24.31 -0.35
N GLN A 145 1.24 24.31 -0.48
CA GLN A 145 0.45 25.54 -0.58
C GLN A 145 0.43 26.36 0.72
N PHE A 146 0.72 25.73 1.86
CA PHE A 146 0.71 26.36 3.17
C PHE A 146 2.13 26.59 3.73
N SER A 147 3.17 26.22 2.98
CA SER A 147 4.56 26.22 3.44
C SER A 147 5.24 27.60 3.41
N ASP A 148 4.64 28.61 4.05
CA ASP A 148 5.30 29.90 4.26
C ASP A 148 6.11 29.89 5.56
N PRO A 149 7.47 29.92 5.52
CA PRO A 149 8.30 29.92 6.72
C PRO A 149 8.18 31.21 7.54
N ALA A 150 7.64 32.29 6.97
CA ALA A 150 7.48 33.57 7.64
C ALA A 150 6.21 33.66 8.50
N ASP A 151 5.24 32.76 8.32
CA ASP A 151 4.01 32.74 9.11
C ASP A 151 4.21 31.95 10.43
N PRO A 152 4.09 32.59 11.61
CA PRO A 152 4.20 31.90 12.90
C PRO A 152 3.12 30.83 13.13
N ASN A 153 2.01 30.86 12.37
CA ASN A 153 0.93 29.87 12.47
C ASN A 153 1.02 28.72 11.46
N ASN A 154 2.07 28.67 10.63
CA ASN A 154 2.21 27.70 9.55
C ASN A 154 2.03 26.24 10.04
N GLU A 155 2.74 25.84 11.11
CA GLU A 155 2.65 24.47 11.63
C GLU A 155 1.23 24.06 12.02
N ARG A 156 0.49 24.97 12.68
CA ARG A 156 -0.91 24.72 13.10
C ARG A 156 -1.84 24.60 11.89
N THR A 157 -1.68 25.46 10.91
CA THR A 157 -2.45 25.44 9.65
C THR A 157 -2.20 24.12 8.91
N LEU A 158 -0.94 23.70 8.81
CA LEU A 158 -0.54 22.46 8.15
C LEU A 158 -1.08 21.21 8.86
N GLN A 159 -1.02 21.15 10.19
CA GLN A 159 -1.62 20.06 10.97
C GLN A 159 -3.15 19.98 10.78
N THR A 160 -3.81 21.14 10.73
CA THR A 160 -5.26 21.24 10.50
C THR A 160 -5.61 20.74 9.10
N PHE A 161 -4.84 21.14 8.08
CA PHE A 161 -4.98 20.64 6.71
C PHE A 161 -4.87 19.12 6.65
N PHE A 162 -3.83 18.52 7.25
CA PHE A 162 -3.68 17.07 7.27
C PHE A 162 -4.85 16.36 7.96
N SER A 163 -5.31 16.89 9.09
CA SER A 163 -6.45 16.33 9.83
C SER A 163 -7.72 16.29 8.97
N TRP A 164 -8.05 17.40 8.31
CA TRP A 164 -9.19 17.47 7.40
C TRP A 164 -9.02 16.61 6.15
N TYR A 165 -7.81 16.53 5.58
CA TYR A 165 -7.49 15.66 4.47
C TYR A 165 -7.81 14.20 4.83
N TYR A 166 -7.27 13.68 5.94
CA TYR A 166 -7.51 12.30 6.36
C TYR A 166 -8.98 12.03 6.70
N ALA A 167 -9.66 12.97 7.37
CA ALA A 167 -11.10 12.86 7.63
C ALA A 167 -11.91 12.77 6.33
N SER A 168 -11.58 13.62 5.34
CA SER A 168 -12.25 13.62 4.03
C SER A 168 -12.03 12.31 3.26
N VAL A 169 -10.80 11.78 3.29
CA VAL A 169 -10.46 10.49 2.68
C VAL A 169 -11.26 9.36 3.34
N GLY A 170 -11.29 9.30 4.67
CA GLY A 170 -12.05 8.28 5.41
C GLY A 170 -13.54 8.27 5.04
N VAL A 171 -14.19 9.44 5.03
CA VAL A 171 -15.59 9.57 4.61
C VAL A 171 -15.77 9.14 3.15
N SER A 172 -14.89 9.57 2.24
CA SER A 172 -14.97 9.22 0.81
C SER A 172 -14.89 7.71 0.57
N VAL A 173 -14.04 7.00 1.32
CA VAL A 173 -13.86 5.55 1.21
C VAL A 173 -15.13 4.82 1.68
N ILE A 174 -15.73 5.25 2.80
CA ILE A 174 -16.98 4.66 3.30
C ILE A 174 -18.13 4.90 2.30
N VAL A 175 -18.27 6.13 1.79
CA VAL A 175 -19.28 6.46 0.77
C VAL A 175 -19.06 5.64 -0.50
N SER A 176 -17.82 5.49 -0.97
CA SER A 176 -17.49 4.66 -2.14
C SER A 176 -17.87 3.19 -1.93
N ALA A 177 -17.50 2.61 -0.78
CA ALA A 177 -17.76 1.20 -0.49
C ALA A 177 -19.25 0.86 -0.24
N LEU A 178 -20.08 1.86 0.11
CA LEU A 178 -21.53 1.70 0.25
C LEU A 178 -22.28 2.12 -1.01
N ALA A 179 -22.17 3.38 -1.41
CA ALA A 179 -22.98 3.97 -2.48
C ALA A 179 -22.57 3.47 -3.87
N ILE A 180 -21.27 3.54 -4.22
CA ILE A 180 -20.81 3.13 -5.56
C ILE A 180 -20.99 1.61 -5.75
N VAL A 181 -20.72 0.81 -4.73
CA VAL A 181 -20.95 -0.63 -4.77
C VAL A 181 -22.44 -0.97 -4.87
N ALA A 182 -23.32 -0.25 -4.16
CA ALA A 182 -24.76 -0.43 -4.30
C ALA A 182 -25.25 -0.05 -5.70
N ILE A 183 -24.69 1.01 -6.31
CA ILE A 183 -24.99 1.39 -7.69
C ILE A 183 -24.54 0.29 -8.66
N GLN A 184 -23.34 -0.27 -8.48
CA GLN A 184 -22.82 -1.38 -9.29
C GLN A 184 -23.71 -2.63 -9.20
N ASP A 185 -24.21 -2.96 -8.01
CA ASP A 185 -25.04 -4.15 -7.77
C ASP A 185 -26.47 -3.98 -8.35
N ARG A 186 -27.06 -2.77 -8.25
CA ARG A 186 -28.46 -2.52 -8.66
C ARG A 186 -28.62 -2.01 -10.10
N PHE A 187 -27.77 -1.11 -10.55
CA PHE A 187 -27.86 -0.45 -11.86
C PHE A 187 -26.84 -0.98 -12.87
N GLY A 188 -26.02 -1.95 -12.47
CA GLY A 188 -25.06 -2.62 -13.33
C GLY A 188 -23.73 -1.88 -13.49
N TRP A 189 -22.81 -2.54 -14.22
CA TRP A 189 -21.41 -2.14 -14.30
C TRP A 189 -21.17 -0.85 -15.09
N ILE A 190 -21.98 -0.57 -16.12
CA ILE A 190 -21.85 0.63 -16.96
C ILE A 190 -22.01 1.89 -16.10
N VAL A 191 -23.14 1.98 -15.38
CA VAL A 191 -23.43 3.10 -14.47
C VAL A 191 -22.42 3.12 -13.31
N GLY A 192 -22.13 1.95 -12.76
CA GLY A 192 -21.22 1.80 -11.63
C GLY A 192 -19.75 2.19 -11.90
N PHE A 193 -19.29 2.13 -13.16
CA PHE A 193 -17.99 2.68 -13.57
C PHE A 193 -18.09 4.11 -14.09
N GLY A 194 -19.21 4.49 -14.70
CA GLY A 194 -19.44 5.84 -15.20
C GLY A 194 -19.38 6.90 -14.10
N VAL A 195 -19.93 6.62 -12.92
CA VAL A 195 -19.91 7.57 -11.79
C VAL A 195 -18.48 7.95 -11.37
N PRO A 196 -17.56 7.01 -11.05
CA PRO A 196 -16.15 7.33 -10.81
C PRO A 196 -15.47 8.11 -11.94
N VAL A 197 -15.81 7.83 -13.21
CA VAL A 197 -15.26 8.57 -14.37
C VAL A 197 -15.65 10.03 -14.34
N VAL A 198 -16.94 10.32 -14.15
CA VAL A 198 -17.45 11.71 -14.08
C VAL A 198 -16.81 12.45 -12.91
N LEU A 199 -16.71 11.81 -11.74
CA LEU A 199 -16.06 12.41 -10.57
C LEU A 199 -14.58 12.70 -10.81
N MET A 200 -13.87 11.80 -11.50
CA MET A 200 -12.46 12.00 -11.84
C MET A 200 -12.26 13.12 -12.86
N ILE A 201 -13.14 13.24 -13.87
CA ILE A 201 -13.13 14.36 -14.83
C ILE A 201 -13.38 15.68 -14.11
N LEU A 202 -14.38 15.73 -13.23
CA LEU A 202 -14.67 16.91 -12.43
C LEU A 202 -13.46 17.32 -11.57
N SER A 203 -12.85 16.35 -10.88
CA SER A 203 -11.63 16.57 -10.10
C SER A 203 -10.47 17.09 -10.96
N ALA A 204 -10.27 16.53 -12.16
CA ALA A 204 -9.26 16.96 -13.11
C ALA A 204 -9.45 18.42 -13.54
N VAL A 205 -10.68 18.79 -13.91
CA VAL A 205 -11.02 20.15 -14.34
C VAL A 205 -10.79 21.14 -13.21
N LEU A 206 -11.27 20.85 -11.99
CA LEU A 206 -11.06 21.71 -10.82
C LEU A 206 -9.57 21.90 -10.51
N PHE A 207 -8.77 20.85 -10.58
CA PHE A 207 -7.32 20.92 -10.37
C PHE A 207 -6.63 21.79 -11.43
N LEU A 208 -6.99 21.66 -12.71
CA LEU A 208 -6.36 22.44 -13.78
C LEU A 208 -6.79 23.92 -13.75
N ILE A 209 -8.04 24.22 -13.39
CA ILE A 209 -8.53 25.59 -13.21
C ILE A 209 -7.75 26.30 -12.09
N GLY A 210 -7.39 25.60 -11.01
CA GLY A 210 -6.58 26.13 -9.91
C GLY A 210 -5.11 26.38 -10.25
N SER A 211 -4.65 25.99 -11.44
CA SER A 211 -3.23 26.09 -11.83
C SER A 211 -2.55 27.45 -11.70
N PRO A 212 -3.19 28.63 -11.93
CA PRO A 212 -2.53 29.92 -11.77
C PRO A 212 -2.33 30.34 -10.31
N VAL A 213 -3.04 29.71 -9.36
CA VAL A 213 -2.98 30.05 -7.93
C VAL A 213 -1.94 29.21 -7.19
N TYR A 214 -1.57 28.04 -7.73
CA TYR A 214 -0.72 27.12 -7.00
C TYR A 214 0.74 27.53 -6.90
N VAL A 215 1.29 27.36 -5.70
CA VAL A 215 2.73 27.38 -5.42
C VAL A 215 3.36 26.11 -5.99
N ARG A 216 4.42 26.25 -6.78
CA ARG A 216 5.11 25.14 -7.46
C ARG A 216 6.55 25.06 -7.01
N VAL A 217 6.85 24.05 -6.19
CA VAL A 217 8.20 23.77 -5.72
C VAL A 217 8.97 22.96 -6.78
N PRO A 218 10.20 23.35 -7.17
CA PRO A 218 11.05 22.56 -8.06
C PRO A 218 11.50 21.25 -7.39
N GLY A 219 11.85 20.23 -8.19
CA GLY A 219 12.29 18.94 -7.66
C GLY A 219 13.76 18.94 -7.20
N ASP A 220 14.04 18.25 -6.09
CA ASP A 220 15.40 17.99 -5.57
C ASP A 220 15.84 16.52 -5.75
N SER A 221 16.92 16.30 -6.50
CA SER A 221 17.28 15.00 -7.10
C SER A 221 18.25 14.09 -6.30
N THR A 222 18.39 14.26 -4.98
CA THR A 222 19.62 13.81 -4.28
C THR A 222 19.56 12.52 -3.46
N LEU A 223 18.38 12.02 -3.07
CA LEU A 223 18.28 10.93 -2.07
C LEU A 223 18.48 9.52 -2.66
N LEU A 224 17.64 9.09 -3.62
CA LEU A 224 17.74 7.73 -4.20
C LEU A 224 19.01 7.53 -5.03
N THR A 225 19.48 8.58 -5.70
CA THR A 225 20.76 8.60 -6.39
C THR A 225 21.93 8.46 -5.39
N GLY A 226 21.78 8.99 -4.18
CA GLY A 226 22.71 8.81 -3.06
C GLY A 226 22.91 7.35 -2.66
N PHE A 227 21.83 6.56 -2.54
CA PHE A 227 21.96 5.13 -2.21
C PHE A 227 22.71 4.33 -3.27
N GLY A 228 22.41 4.58 -4.55
CA GLY A 228 23.12 3.95 -5.67
C GLY A 228 24.61 4.26 -5.63
N ARG A 229 24.97 5.52 -5.34
CA ARG A 229 26.38 5.94 -5.19
C ARG A 229 27.06 5.25 -4.01
N VAL A 230 26.39 5.09 -2.86
CA VAL A 230 26.95 4.40 -1.69
C VAL A 230 27.25 2.94 -2.02
N VAL A 231 26.32 2.23 -2.65
CA VAL A 231 26.51 0.83 -3.05
C VAL A 231 27.65 0.70 -4.05
N ALA A 232 27.68 1.55 -5.09
CA ALA A 232 28.73 1.55 -6.09
C ALA A 232 30.11 1.89 -5.49
N GLY A 233 30.17 2.87 -4.59
CA GLY A 233 31.38 3.28 -3.86
C GLY A 233 31.91 2.17 -2.95
N ALA A 234 31.03 1.52 -2.17
CA ALA A 234 31.41 0.39 -1.32
C ALA A 234 31.94 -0.79 -2.14
N TRP A 235 31.32 -1.08 -3.29
CA TRP A 235 31.75 -2.15 -4.19
C TRP A 235 33.10 -1.84 -4.84
N ARG A 236 33.30 -0.62 -5.35
CA ARG A 236 34.58 -0.16 -5.93
C ARG A 236 35.72 -0.28 -4.92
N ASN A 237 35.43 0.03 -3.65
CA ASN A 237 36.40 0.06 -2.57
C ASN A 237 36.50 -1.27 -1.80
N ARG A 238 35.89 -2.35 -2.29
CA ARG A 238 35.80 -3.64 -1.56
C ARG A 238 37.15 -4.25 -1.21
N GLY A 239 38.16 -4.07 -2.07
CA GLY A 239 39.51 -4.61 -1.91
C GLY A 239 40.41 -3.83 -0.95
N MET A 240 40.00 -2.63 -0.50
CA MET A 240 40.80 -1.82 0.42
C MET A 240 40.57 -2.25 1.87
N ALA A 241 41.63 -2.19 2.70
CA ALA A 241 41.54 -2.43 4.13
C ALA A 241 40.62 -1.38 4.77
N ALA A 242 39.67 -1.82 5.61
CA ALA A 242 38.80 -0.90 6.32
C ALA A 242 39.66 -0.05 7.28
N PRO A 243 39.59 1.29 7.24
CA PRO A 243 40.40 2.13 8.10
C PRO A 243 40.11 1.86 9.59
N THR A 244 41.13 2.02 10.43
CA THR A 244 41.05 1.92 11.89
C THR A 244 40.20 3.05 12.48
N ARG A 245 39.65 2.79 13.67
CA ARG A 245 38.57 3.55 14.34
C ARG A 245 38.87 5.06 14.54
N ASP A 246 40.14 5.46 14.58
CA ASP A 246 40.59 6.82 14.91
C ASP A 246 41.20 7.62 13.74
N SER A 247 41.00 7.20 12.48
CA SER A 247 41.49 8.00 11.34
C SER A 247 40.50 9.09 10.91
N ASP A 248 40.97 10.33 10.76
CA ASP A 248 40.22 11.48 10.18
C ASP A 248 39.86 11.33 8.68
N ARG A 249 39.87 10.10 8.13
CA ARG A 249 39.72 9.79 6.70
C ARG A 249 38.27 9.70 6.22
N TRP A 250 37.37 10.50 6.79
CA TRP A 250 35.92 10.44 6.49
C TRP A 250 35.40 11.71 5.82
N ILE A 251 34.67 11.53 4.72
CA ILE A 251 34.08 12.65 3.96
C ILE A 251 32.78 13.11 4.63
N ARG A 252 32.78 14.38 5.04
CA ARG A 252 31.69 15.04 5.76
C ARG A 252 30.94 15.99 4.84
N ARG A 253 29.62 16.08 5.03
CA ARG A 253 28.83 17.18 4.48
C ARG A 253 28.98 18.39 5.39
N GLN A 254 29.22 19.58 4.85
CA GLN A 254 29.25 20.82 5.65
C GLN A 254 27.92 20.95 6.41
N GLY A 255 28.00 21.09 7.74
CA GLY A 255 26.83 21.18 8.64
C GLY A 255 26.23 19.85 9.12
N SER A 256 26.78 18.69 8.74
CA SER A 256 26.29 17.39 9.22
C SER A 256 26.81 17.06 10.62
N LYS A 257 25.89 16.75 11.55
CA LYS A 257 26.19 16.37 12.94
C LYS A 257 26.83 14.97 13.06
N LEU A 258 26.73 14.13 12.02
CA LEU A 258 27.35 12.79 12.02
C LEU A 258 28.81 12.84 11.57
N VAL A 259 29.70 12.72 12.56
CA VAL A 259 31.15 12.76 12.35
C VAL A 259 31.72 11.40 11.96
N ARG A 260 31.08 10.29 12.37
CA ARG A 260 31.66 8.93 12.27
C ARG A 260 30.62 7.88 11.85
N PRO A 261 30.97 6.91 10.98
CA PRO A 261 30.08 5.82 10.61
C PRO A 261 30.01 4.72 11.69
N THR A 262 28.85 4.08 11.84
CA THR A 262 28.59 2.99 12.79
C THR A 262 29.35 1.71 12.42
N ASP A 263 29.70 0.89 13.42
CA ASP A 263 30.35 -0.42 13.24
C ASP A 263 29.44 -1.53 12.70
N LYS A 264 28.12 -1.34 12.68
CA LYS A 264 27.20 -2.27 12.01
C LYS A 264 27.30 -2.07 10.49
N LEU A 265 27.42 -3.17 9.73
CA LEU A 265 27.61 -3.18 8.26
C LEU A 265 28.88 -2.42 7.81
N ARG A 266 30.05 -2.71 8.42
CA ARG A 266 31.34 -2.01 8.16
C ARG A 266 31.76 -1.97 6.70
N PHE A 267 31.31 -2.94 5.88
CA PHE A 267 31.64 -2.95 4.45
C PHE A 267 31.11 -1.72 3.72
N LEU A 268 30.00 -1.12 4.16
CA LEU A 268 29.44 0.11 3.58
C LEU A 268 30.26 1.35 3.94
N ASN A 269 31.03 1.32 5.04
CA ASN A 269 31.90 2.43 5.45
C ASN A 269 32.97 2.70 4.39
N LYS A 270 33.32 1.69 3.59
CA LYS A 270 34.28 1.85 2.49
C LYS A 270 33.78 2.80 1.39
N ALA A 271 32.50 3.16 1.36
CA ALA A 271 31.98 4.14 0.40
C ALA A 271 32.33 5.60 0.76
N CYS A 272 32.58 5.90 2.03
CA CYS A 272 32.87 7.26 2.53
C CYS A 272 34.32 7.47 2.99
N MET A 273 35.21 6.49 2.71
CA MET A 273 36.63 6.59 3.01
C MET A 273 37.39 7.40 1.95
N ILE A 274 38.36 8.18 2.38
CA ILE A 274 39.31 8.85 1.48
C ILE A 274 40.39 7.84 1.06
N PRO A 275 40.55 7.51 -0.25
CA PRO A 275 41.50 6.49 -0.71
C PRO A 275 42.96 6.88 -0.49
N ASN A 276 43.33 8.15 -0.69
CA ASN A 276 44.69 8.67 -0.58
C ASN A 276 44.75 9.88 0.37
N PRO A 277 45.48 9.81 1.49
CA PRO A 277 45.55 10.89 2.49
C PRO A 277 46.39 12.11 2.05
N SER A 278 47.19 11.99 0.99
CA SER A 278 48.03 13.05 0.44
C SER A 278 47.31 13.96 -0.56
N GLU A 279 46.10 13.63 -0.99
CA GLU A 279 45.24 14.50 -1.80
C GLU A 279 44.18 15.13 -0.88
N ALA A 280 44.40 16.39 -0.48
CA ALA A 280 43.49 17.14 0.41
C ALA A 280 42.08 17.36 -0.18
N GLN A 281 41.92 17.13 -1.48
CA GLN A 281 40.62 17.13 -2.16
C GLN A 281 40.54 15.95 -3.14
N PRO A 282 39.40 15.25 -3.19
CA PRO A 282 39.20 14.18 -4.15
C PRO A 282 39.11 14.70 -5.58
N LYS A 283 39.75 14.00 -6.52
CA LYS A 283 39.73 14.31 -7.97
C LYS A 283 38.34 14.36 -8.60
N ASP A 284 37.35 13.66 -8.02
CA ASP A 284 35.94 13.71 -8.44
C ASP A 284 34.97 13.77 -7.23
N PRO A 285 34.49 14.97 -6.84
CA PRO A 285 33.54 15.15 -5.73
C PRO A 285 32.24 14.36 -5.91
N ASN A 286 31.84 14.10 -7.16
CA ASN A 286 30.60 13.40 -7.50
C ASN A 286 30.67 11.87 -7.28
N THR A 287 31.86 11.31 -7.03
CA THR A 287 32.05 9.86 -6.90
C THR A 287 32.10 9.37 -5.45
N LEU A 288 32.29 10.28 -4.49
CA LEU A 288 32.47 9.92 -3.09
C LEU A 288 31.22 10.22 -2.27
N CYS A 289 30.89 9.31 -1.36
CA CYS A 289 29.69 9.41 -0.54
C CYS A 289 30.01 10.03 0.82
N THR A 290 29.07 10.80 1.36
CA THR A 290 29.21 11.36 2.70
C THR A 290 28.90 10.31 3.77
N VAL A 291 29.44 10.47 4.99
CA VAL A 291 29.10 9.60 6.14
C VAL A 291 27.59 9.54 6.36
N GLN A 292 26.89 10.66 6.19
CA GLN A 292 25.44 10.75 6.30
C GLN A 292 24.73 9.81 5.31
N GLN A 293 25.09 9.83 4.03
CA GLN A 293 24.50 8.95 3.01
C GLN A 293 24.74 7.46 3.31
N VAL A 294 25.88 7.12 3.90
CA VAL A 294 26.20 5.75 4.30
C VAL A 294 25.33 5.29 5.47
N GLU A 295 25.15 6.14 6.49
CA GLU A 295 24.28 5.81 7.64
C GLU A 295 22.79 5.77 7.27
N GLU A 296 22.35 6.63 6.35
CA GLU A 296 21.01 6.58 5.74
C GLU A 296 20.75 5.23 5.06
N LEU A 297 21.69 4.71 4.26
CA LEU A 297 21.53 3.39 3.66
C LEU A 297 21.56 2.26 4.71
N LYS A 298 22.39 2.39 5.74
CA LYS A 298 22.46 1.39 6.81
C LYS A 298 21.19 1.33 7.65
N SER A 299 20.59 2.47 7.97
CA SER A 299 19.32 2.51 8.72
C SER A 299 18.23 1.80 7.93
N LEU A 300 18.15 2.04 6.61
CA LEU A 300 17.26 1.34 5.70
C LEU A 300 17.47 -0.19 5.75
N ILE A 301 18.71 -0.66 5.55
CA ILE A 301 19.03 -2.09 5.55
C ILE A 301 18.67 -2.77 6.88
N LYS A 302 18.90 -2.09 8.01
CA LYS A 302 18.55 -2.63 9.34
C LYS A 302 17.06 -2.82 9.54
N VAL A 303 16.22 -1.98 8.92
CA VAL A 303 14.75 -2.03 9.03
C VAL A 303 14.15 -3.13 8.14
N LEU A 304 14.82 -3.52 7.05
CA LEU A 304 14.29 -4.49 6.06
C LEU A 304 13.84 -5.85 6.66
N PRO A 305 14.54 -6.48 7.61
CA PRO A 305 14.07 -7.72 8.23
C PRO A 305 12.70 -7.55 8.91
N ILE A 306 12.53 -6.50 9.73
CA ILE A 306 11.25 -6.20 10.38
C ILE A 306 10.20 -5.84 9.33
N TRP A 307 10.55 -5.02 8.34
CA TRP A 307 9.66 -4.69 7.23
C TRP A 307 9.17 -5.94 6.49
N SER A 308 10.01 -6.95 6.26
CA SER A 308 9.63 -8.18 5.55
C SER A 308 8.51 -8.97 6.24
N THR A 309 8.42 -8.89 7.58
CA THR A 309 7.36 -9.55 8.36
C THR A 309 5.97 -8.97 8.07
N THR A 310 5.91 -7.79 7.47
CA THR A 310 4.66 -7.09 7.14
C THR A 310 4.05 -7.56 5.83
N ILE A 311 4.81 -8.33 5.04
CA ILE A 311 4.34 -8.87 3.75
C ILE A 311 3.15 -9.81 3.96
N ILE A 312 3.16 -10.63 5.01
CA ILE A 312 2.08 -11.58 5.27
C ILE A 312 0.79 -10.89 5.70
N ILE A 313 0.86 -9.85 6.55
CA ILE A 313 -0.35 -9.09 6.86
C ILE A 313 -0.88 -8.37 5.62
N ALA A 314 0.00 -7.84 4.76
CA ALA A 314 -0.39 -7.29 3.46
C ALA A 314 -1.07 -8.32 2.53
N VAL A 315 -0.59 -9.57 2.53
CA VAL A 315 -1.27 -10.68 1.84
C VAL A 315 -2.69 -10.84 2.36
N THR A 316 -2.89 -10.91 3.69
CA THR A 316 -4.20 -11.15 4.30
C THR A 316 -5.19 -10.02 4.06
N VAL A 317 -4.74 -8.76 4.19
CA VAL A 317 -5.57 -7.57 3.94
C VAL A 317 -5.99 -7.52 2.47
N SER A 318 -5.10 -7.87 1.54
CA SER A 318 -5.38 -7.82 0.10
C SER A 318 -6.38 -8.89 -0.39
N GLN A 319 -6.81 -9.84 0.45
CA GLN A 319 -7.71 -10.95 0.07
C GLN A 319 -9.18 -10.58 -0.15
N HIS A 320 -9.55 -9.31 -0.31
CA HIS A 320 -10.95 -8.85 -0.34
C HIS A 320 -11.87 -9.57 -1.34
N SER A 321 -11.31 -10.16 -2.41
CA SER A 321 -12.06 -10.91 -3.43
C SER A 321 -12.79 -12.14 -2.88
N PHE A 322 -12.15 -12.93 -2.01
CA PHE A 322 -12.73 -14.19 -1.54
C PHE A 322 -13.86 -14.00 -0.52
N PRO A 323 -13.73 -13.14 0.51
CA PRO A 323 -14.84 -12.82 1.40
C PRO A 323 -16.05 -12.21 0.69
N ALA A 324 -15.84 -11.43 -0.38
CA ALA A 324 -16.94 -10.95 -1.21
C ALA A 324 -17.67 -12.12 -1.90
N LEU A 325 -16.93 -13.07 -2.48
CA LEU A 325 -17.51 -14.29 -3.06
C LEU A 325 -18.25 -15.13 -2.00
N GLN A 326 -17.71 -15.24 -0.78
CA GLN A 326 -18.38 -15.90 0.35
C GLN A 326 -19.70 -15.22 0.68
N ALA A 327 -19.71 -13.90 0.85
CA ALA A 327 -20.92 -13.12 1.14
C ALA A 327 -22.00 -13.29 0.07
N ASN A 328 -21.62 -13.49 -1.19
CA ASN A 328 -22.56 -13.72 -2.28
C ASN A 328 -23.26 -15.09 -2.21
N SER A 329 -22.66 -16.07 -1.53
CA SER A 329 -23.24 -17.40 -1.29
C SER A 329 -24.06 -17.51 0.01
N MET A 330 -24.20 -16.41 0.75
CA MET A 330 -24.81 -16.37 2.09
C MET A 330 -26.04 -15.44 2.10
N ASP A 331 -26.87 -15.54 3.13
CA ASP A 331 -28.01 -14.63 3.30
C ASP A 331 -27.53 -13.25 3.76
N ARG A 332 -27.66 -12.24 2.88
CA ARG A 332 -27.15 -10.87 3.06
C ARG A 332 -28.11 -9.93 3.78
N ARG A 333 -29.20 -10.42 4.37
CA ARG A 333 -30.10 -9.60 5.20
C ARG A 333 -29.33 -9.08 6.41
N PHE A 334 -29.23 -7.75 6.51
CA PHE A 334 -28.48 -7.08 7.58
C PHE A 334 -29.41 -6.65 8.72
N ILE A 335 -30.37 -5.77 8.43
CA ILE A 335 -31.39 -5.29 9.38
C ILE A 335 -32.74 -5.32 8.65
N GLY A 336 -33.69 -6.10 9.16
CA GLY A 336 -34.97 -6.34 8.49
C GLY A 336 -34.80 -6.90 7.07
N GLU A 337 -35.44 -6.26 6.09
CA GLU A 337 -35.38 -6.63 4.67
C GLU A 337 -34.19 -5.99 3.92
N PHE A 338 -33.38 -5.16 4.58
CA PHE A 338 -32.24 -4.51 3.92
C PHE A 338 -31.11 -5.50 3.63
N LYS A 339 -30.80 -5.69 2.35
CA LYS A 339 -29.71 -6.55 1.88
C LYS A 339 -28.47 -5.73 1.55
N LEU A 340 -27.36 -6.04 2.23
CA LEU A 340 -26.09 -5.39 1.96
C LEU A 340 -25.43 -5.99 0.69
N PRO A 341 -24.84 -5.20 -0.22
CA PRO A 341 -24.07 -5.75 -1.33
C PRO A 341 -22.90 -6.62 -0.82
N PRO A 342 -22.57 -7.75 -1.47
CA PRO A 342 -21.57 -8.68 -0.96
C PRO A 342 -20.17 -8.06 -0.83
N ALA A 343 -19.81 -7.14 -1.73
CA ALA A 343 -18.53 -6.44 -1.67
C ALA A 343 -18.48 -5.32 -0.61
N SER A 344 -19.62 -4.88 -0.07
CA SER A 344 -19.70 -3.80 0.92
C SER A 344 -19.38 -4.26 2.35
N TYR A 345 -19.28 -5.56 2.62
CA TYR A 345 -18.88 -6.07 3.95
C TYR A 345 -17.49 -5.60 4.39
N GLY A 346 -16.61 -5.21 3.45
CA GLY A 346 -15.32 -4.58 3.77
C GLY A 346 -15.41 -3.29 4.57
N VAL A 347 -16.56 -2.60 4.55
CA VAL A 347 -16.80 -1.36 5.31
C VAL A 347 -16.61 -1.56 6.81
N PHE A 348 -16.95 -2.73 7.35
CA PHE A 348 -16.78 -3.02 8.77
C PHE A 348 -15.31 -3.01 9.20
N GLY A 349 -14.39 -3.42 8.31
CA GLY A 349 -12.95 -3.30 8.57
C GLY A 349 -12.50 -1.84 8.64
N ILE A 350 -12.93 -1.01 7.68
CA ILE A 350 -12.61 0.42 7.62
C ILE A 350 -13.18 1.17 8.83
N LEU A 351 -14.41 0.86 9.24
CA LEU A 351 -15.05 1.44 10.42
C LEU A 351 -14.30 1.05 11.69
N THR A 352 -13.91 -0.22 11.81
CA THR A 352 -13.15 -0.69 12.98
C THR A 352 -11.79 -0.02 13.07
N LEU A 353 -11.08 0.11 11.94
CA LEU A 353 -9.81 0.85 11.88
C LEU A 353 -10.00 2.30 12.32
N THR A 354 -10.97 3.02 11.74
CA THR A 354 -11.25 4.43 12.06
C THR A 354 -11.62 4.62 13.53
N LEU A 355 -12.51 3.76 14.05
CA LEU A 355 -12.93 3.80 15.44
C LEU A 355 -11.77 3.51 16.39
N TRP A 356 -10.93 2.54 16.04
CA TRP A 356 -9.76 2.18 16.86
C TRP A 356 -8.76 3.31 16.95
N VAL A 357 -8.47 4.03 15.85
CA VAL A 357 -7.59 5.20 15.87
C VAL A 357 -8.10 6.25 16.85
N ALA A 358 -9.38 6.61 16.76
CA ALA A 358 -9.98 7.58 17.67
C ALA A 358 -9.95 7.10 19.14
N LEU A 359 -10.22 5.83 19.38
CA LEU A 359 -10.20 5.24 20.73
C LEU A 359 -8.77 5.15 21.30
N TYR A 360 -7.78 4.84 20.47
CA TYR A 360 -6.38 4.78 20.89
C TYR A 360 -5.89 6.15 21.39
N ASP A 361 -6.14 7.20 20.62
CA ASP A 361 -5.67 8.54 20.96
C ASP A 361 -6.44 9.15 22.14
N ARG A 362 -7.76 8.93 22.21
CA ARG A 362 -8.61 9.57 23.24
C ARG A 362 -8.69 8.80 24.55
N VAL A 363 -8.44 7.50 24.54
CA VAL A 363 -8.60 6.63 25.72
C VAL A 363 -7.30 5.95 26.07
N VAL A 364 -6.69 5.21 25.14
CA VAL A 364 -5.51 4.37 25.44
C VAL A 364 -4.30 5.21 25.82
N VAL A 365 -3.99 6.26 25.05
CA VAL A 365 -2.84 7.14 25.32
C VAL A 365 -2.97 7.85 26.67
N PRO A 366 -4.08 8.54 27.00
CA PRO A 366 -4.25 9.15 28.33
C PRO A 366 -4.19 8.16 29.49
N VAL A 367 -4.77 6.97 29.33
CA VAL A 367 -4.77 5.92 30.38
C VAL A 367 -3.34 5.39 30.61
N LEU A 368 -2.55 5.18 29.56
CA LEU A 368 -1.16 4.75 29.67
C LEU A 368 -0.23 5.84 30.17
N ALA A 369 -0.53 7.11 29.87
CA ALA A 369 0.19 8.25 30.41
C ALA A 369 -0.06 8.42 31.92
N GLY A 370 -1.24 8.01 32.41
CA GLY A 370 -1.59 7.99 33.82
C GLY A 370 -0.87 6.92 34.64
N ARG A 371 -1.02 7.01 35.98
CA ARG A 371 -0.55 5.96 36.90
C ARG A 371 -1.46 4.73 36.80
N PRO A 372 -0.92 3.50 36.81
CA PRO A 372 0.43 3.10 37.21
C PRO A 372 1.45 2.96 36.06
N PHE A 373 1.07 3.21 34.81
CA PHE A 373 1.89 2.84 33.66
C PHE A 373 2.98 3.86 33.32
N ASN A 374 2.74 5.17 33.54
CA ASN A 374 3.70 6.26 33.29
C ASN A 374 4.36 6.20 31.89
N ARG A 375 3.60 5.86 30.84
CA ARG A 375 4.06 5.81 29.44
C ARG A 375 3.39 6.91 28.62
N PRO A 376 3.99 8.12 28.54
CA PRO A 376 3.36 9.27 27.87
C PRO A 376 3.22 9.09 26.36
N THR A 377 4.02 8.23 25.75
CA THR A 377 3.99 7.92 24.30
C THR A 377 3.10 6.72 23.95
N GLY A 378 2.40 6.14 24.93
CA GLY A 378 1.53 4.98 24.73
C GLY A 378 2.27 3.64 24.59
N ILE A 379 1.78 2.77 23.71
CA ILE A 379 2.37 1.44 23.46
C ILE A 379 3.56 1.58 22.53
N SER A 380 4.70 0.96 22.86
CA SER A 380 5.89 0.96 21.99
C SER A 380 5.59 0.41 20.59
N ASN A 381 6.24 1.00 19.58
CA ASN A 381 5.97 0.75 18.16
C ASN A 381 6.12 -0.72 17.78
N LYS A 382 7.18 -1.40 18.24
CA LYS A 382 7.34 -2.86 18.06
C LYS A 382 6.18 -3.64 18.66
N TYR A 383 5.74 -3.31 19.87
CA TYR A 383 4.59 -3.98 20.48
C TYR A 383 3.30 -3.76 19.69
N ARG A 384 3.05 -2.54 19.19
CA ARG A 384 1.89 -2.27 18.31
C ARG A 384 1.94 -3.12 17.05
N MET A 385 3.10 -3.22 16.39
CA MET A 385 3.29 -4.08 15.22
C MET A 385 3.01 -5.56 15.54
N GLY A 386 3.56 -6.07 16.64
CA GLY A 386 3.35 -7.45 17.09
C GLY A 386 1.89 -7.79 17.42
N ILE A 387 1.19 -6.88 18.13
CA ILE A 387 -0.24 -7.03 18.44
C ILE A 387 -1.05 -7.12 17.14
N GLY A 388 -0.76 -6.26 16.17
CA GLY A 388 -1.46 -6.28 14.88
C GLY A 388 -1.25 -7.59 14.10
N LEU A 389 -0.03 -8.17 14.13
CA LEU A 389 0.25 -9.48 13.54
C LEU A 389 -0.52 -10.61 14.24
N LEU A 390 -0.59 -10.58 15.58
CA LEU A 390 -1.34 -11.56 16.36
C LEU A 390 -2.84 -11.50 16.06
N ILE A 391 -3.40 -10.29 15.97
CA ILE A 391 -4.81 -10.09 15.61
C ILE A 391 -5.09 -10.56 14.18
N SER A 392 -4.16 -10.36 13.24
CA SER A 392 -4.26 -10.89 11.87
C SER A 392 -4.29 -12.44 11.84
N CYS A 393 -3.52 -13.10 12.73
CA CYS A 393 -3.60 -14.56 12.90
C CYS A 393 -5.01 -15.00 13.36
N LEU A 394 -5.58 -14.26 14.32
CA LEU A 394 -6.95 -14.52 14.79
C LEU A 394 -7.99 -14.26 13.70
N ALA A 395 -7.84 -13.18 12.93
CA ALA A 395 -8.75 -12.83 11.84
C ALA A 395 -8.82 -13.93 10.76
N THR A 396 -7.67 -14.45 10.35
CA THR A 396 -7.58 -15.54 9.37
C THR A 396 -8.07 -16.89 9.92
N ALA A 397 -7.84 -17.17 11.20
CA ALA A 397 -8.39 -18.35 11.88
C ALA A 397 -9.93 -18.29 11.95
N VAL A 398 -10.50 -17.13 12.29
CA VAL A 398 -11.96 -16.90 12.28
C VAL A 398 -12.51 -17.08 10.86
N ALA A 399 -11.83 -16.57 9.84
CA ALA A 399 -12.24 -16.75 8.45
C ALA A 399 -12.29 -18.24 8.05
N GLY A 400 -11.28 -19.02 8.45
CA GLY A 400 -11.26 -20.47 8.24
C GLY A 400 -12.39 -21.20 8.96
N ALA A 401 -12.67 -20.84 10.22
CA ALA A 401 -13.75 -21.43 11.00
C ALA A 401 -15.15 -21.10 10.44
N VAL A 402 -15.38 -19.85 10.04
CA VAL A 402 -16.64 -19.40 9.43
C VAL A 402 -16.86 -20.11 8.09
N GLU A 403 -15.83 -20.21 7.26
CA GLU A 403 -15.94 -20.91 5.98
C GLU A 403 -16.18 -22.41 6.15
N HIS A 404 -15.49 -23.04 7.10
CA HIS A 404 -15.70 -24.45 7.41
C HIS A 404 -17.16 -24.71 7.81
N ARG A 405 -17.74 -23.83 8.65
CA ARG A 405 -19.15 -23.90 9.03
C ARG A 405 -20.07 -23.70 7.83
N ARG A 406 -19.86 -22.64 7.04
CA ARG A 406 -20.67 -22.31 5.85
C ARG A 406 -20.70 -23.47 4.85
N ARG A 407 -19.53 -24.03 4.54
CA ARG A 407 -19.39 -25.18 3.64
C ARG A 407 -20.13 -26.40 4.16
N ASN A 408 -19.96 -26.77 5.42
CA ASN A 408 -20.68 -27.92 6.01
C ASN A 408 -22.21 -27.76 5.97
N LEU A 409 -22.72 -26.52 6.13
CA LEU A 409 -24.14 -26.21 5.97
C LEU A 409 -24.61 -26.43 4.52
N ALA A 410 -23.82 -26.03 3.52
CA ALA A 410 -24.14 -26.27 2.11
C ALA A 410 -24.29 -27.76 1.78
N PHE A 411 -23.41 -28.62 2.32
CA PHE A 411 -23.53 -30.07 2.17
C PHE A 411 -24.76 -30.64 2.88
N ARG A 412 -25.06 -30.18 4.11
CA ARG A 412 -26.25 -30.63 4.86
C ARG A 412 -27.56 -30.23 4.18
N GLN A 413 -27.58 -29.10 3.48
CA GLN A 413 -28.73 -28.62 2.72
C GLN A 413 -28.85 -29.28 1.33
N GLY A 414 -27.89 -30.12 0.92
CA GLY A 414 -27.89 -30.76 -0.39
C GLY A 414 -27.61 -29.80 -1.56
N ILE A 415 -27.08 -28.60 -1.29
CA ILE A 415 -26.82 -27.54 -2.30
C ILE A 415 -25.33 -27.42 -2.67
N ALA A 416 -24.52 -28.42 -2.31
CA ALA A 416 -23.07 -28.39 -2.51
C ALA A 416 -22.68 -28.31 -4.00
N ASP A 417 -23.48 -28.92 -4.88
CA ASP A 417 -23.20 -28.97 -6.32
C ASP A 417 -23.71 -27.75 -7.09
N ASP A 418 -24.63 -26.97 -6.51
CA ASP A 418 -25.12 -25.75 -7.13
C ASP A 418 -24.24 -24.54 -6.75
N PRO A 419 -23.50 -23.95 -7.72
CA PRO A 419 -22.65 -22.78 -7.46
C PRO A 419 -23.45 -21.48 -7.24
N ALA A 420 -24.73 -21.42 -7.60
CA ALA A 420 -25.58 -20.25 -7.44
C ALA A 420 -26.47 -20.31 -6.19
N ALA A 421 -26.56 -21.47 -5.54
CA ALA A 421 -27.38 -21.65 -4.36
C ALA A 421 -26.87 -20.83 -3.16
N ILE A 422 -27.83 -20.23 -2.45
CA ILE A 422 -27.59 -19.46 -1.23
C ILE A 422 -27.66 -20.39 -0.03
N VAL A 423 -26.59 -20.46 0.74
CA VAL A 423 -26.54 -21.19 2.01
C VAL A 423 -27.39 -20.45 3.03
N GLY A 424 -28.19 -21.20 3.80
CA GLY A 424 -29.02 -20.69 4.91
C GLY A 424 -28.22 -20.20 6.14
N MET A 425 -27.14 -19.45 5.92
CA MET A 425 -26.29 -18.84 6.93
C MET A 425 -26.20 -17.34 6.66
N SER A 426 -26.39 -16.51 7.70
CA SER A 426 -26.29 -15.05 7.55
C SER A 426 -24.85 -14.63 7.21
N ALA A 427 -24.70 -13.75 6.23
CA ALA A 427 -23.42 -13.12 5.89
C ALA A 427 -22.87 -12.22 7.01
N ASN A 428 -23.67 -11.89 8.04
CA ASN A 428 -23.21 -11.12 9.20
C ASN A 428 -22.13 -11.85 10.01
N TRP A 429 -22.00 -13.17 9.89
CA TRP A 429 -20.87 -13.92 10.45
C TRP A 429 -19.51 -13.46 9.89
N LEU A 430 -19.48 -12.88 8.69
CA LEU A 430 -18.26 -12.32 8.08
C LEU A 430 -17.84 -10.99 8.72
N ILE A 431 -18.70 -10.33 9.50
CA ILE A 431 -18.37 -9.04 10.12
C ILE A 431 -17.19 -9.19 11.08
N LEU A 432 -17.16 -10.27 11.86
CA LEU A 432 -16.11 -10.48 12.86
C LEU A 432 -14.71 -10.57 12.23
N GLN A 433 -14.54 -11.33 11.14
CA GLN A 433 -13.26 -11.41 10.44
C GLN A 433 -12.83 -10.06 9.86
N TYR A 434 -13.78 -9.23 9.38
CA TYR A 434 -13.47 -7.90 8.86
C TYR A 434 -13.08 -6.93 9.98
N CYS A 435 -13.79 -6.93 11.11
CA CYS A 435 -13.43 -6.13 12.28
C CYS A 435 -12.04 -6.51 12.82
N LEU A 436 -11.75 -7.80 12.96
CA LEU A 436 -10.43 -8.26 13.40
C LEU A 436 -9.34 -7.87 12.39
N THR A 437 -9.58 -8.02 11.08
CA THR A 437 -8.64 -7.61 10.04
C THR A 437 -8.35 -6.11 10.14
N GLY A 438 -9.39 -5.27 10.25
CA GLY A 438 -9.26 -3.82 10.37
C GLY A 438 -8.56 -3.38 11.67
N LEU A 439 -8.83 -4.06 12.78
CA LEU A 439 -8.15 -3.81 14.06
C LEU A 439 -6.66 -4.20 13.98
N GLY A 440 -6.35 -5.36 13.41
CA GLY A 440 -4.98 -5.83 13.21
C GLY A 440 -4.19 -4.89 12.30
N GLU A 441 -4.82 -4.43 11.22
CA GLU A 441 -4.25 -3.42 10.33
C GLU A 441 -3.98 -2.10 11.07
N ALA A 442 -4.94 -1.59 11.84
CA ALA A 442 -4.79 -0.33 12.58
C ALA A 442 -3.60 -0.36 13.56
N PHE A 443 -3.42 -1.45 14.30
CA PHE A 443 -2.25 -1.61 15.17
C PHE A 443 -0.95 -1.70 14.38
N ASN A 444 -0.96 -2.47 13.29
CA ASN A 444 0.26 -2.81 12.57
C ASN A 444 0.76 -1.66 11.68
N ILE A 445 -0.08 -1.08 10.84
CA ILE A 445 0.34 -0.04 9.88
C ILE A 445 0.75 1.25 10.57
N ILE A 446 0.06 1.64 11.65
CA ILE A 446 0.39 2.85 12.41
C ILE A 446 1.68 2.63 13.19
N GLY A 447 1.81 1.48 13.86
CA GLY A 447 3.06 1.10 14.54
C GLY A 447 4.25 1.02 13.58
N GLN A 448 4.04 0.56 12.34
CA GLN A 448 5.06 0.56 11.29
C GLN A 448 5.51 1.97 10.89
N ILE A 449 4.57 2.88 10.60
CA ILE A 449 4.89 4.24 10.16
C ILE A 449 5.67 4.97 11.26
N GLU A 450 5.20 4.90 12.51
CA GLU A 450 5.88 5.50 13.66
C GLU A 450 7.25 4.85 13.90
N PHE A 451 7.37 3.53 13.74
CA PHE A 451 8.66 2.84 13.81
C PHE A 451 9.62 3.36 12.75
N TYR A 452 9.23 3.42 11.48
CA TYR A 452 10.10 3.93 10.42
C TYR A 452 10.52 5.38 10.66
N TYR A 453 9.61 6.24 11.10
CA TYR A 453 9.95 7.63 11.46
C TYR A 453 10.90 7.74 12.64
N SER A 454 10.82 6.83 13.62
CA SER A 454 11.78 6.80 14.74
C SER A 454 13.18 6.37 14.33
N GLN A 455 13.31 5.57 13.26
CA GLN A 455 14.59 4.97 12.84
C GLN A 455 15.27 5.73 11.69
N PHE A 456 14.49 6.49 10.93
CA PHE A 456 14.99 7.25 9.78
C PHE A 456 15.21 8.73 10.13
N PRO A 457 16.28 9.35 9.58
CA PRO A 457 16.47 10.78 9.68
C PRO A 457 15.36 11.54 8.95
N GLU A 458 15.19 12.83 9.25
CA GLU A 458 14.07 13.64 8.75
C GLU A 458 13.98 13.68 7.22
N ASN A 459 15.12 13.68 6.54
CA ASN A 459 15.21 13.66 5.08
C ASN A 459 14.80 12.31 4.45
N MET A 460 14.57 11.27 5.24
CA MET A 460 14.15 9.93 4.78
C MET A 460 12.69 9.60 5.10
N ARG A 461 11.87 10.56 5.58
CA ARG A 461 10.45 10.33 5.86
C ARG A 461 9.66 9.84 4.65
N SER A 462 9.97 10.30 3.44
CA SER A 462 9.35 9.81 2.20
C SER A 462 9.63 8.32 1.93
N ILE A 463 10.81 7.82 2.33
CA ILE A 463 11.20 6.41 2.19
C ILE A 463 10.40 5.52 3.13
N ALA A 464 10.07 5.99 4.34
CA ALA A 464 9.18 5.26 5.25
C ALA A 464 7.83 4.94 4.59
N MET A 465 7.22 5.93 3.94
CA MET A 465 5.94 5.75 3.24
C MET A 465 6.09 4.91 1.97
N ALA A 466 7.23 5.02 1.28
CA ALA A 466 7.55 4.16 0.14
C ALA A 466 7.69 2.69 0.54
N LEU A 467 8.29 2.40 1.71
CA LEU A 467 8.39 1.04 2.25
C LEU A 467 7.02 0.44 2.55
N VAL A 468 6.08 1.21 3.13
CA VAL A 468 4.70 0.74 3.34
C VAL A 468 4.04 0.34 2.01
N SER A 469 4.12 1.22 1.01
CA SER A 469 3.56 0.96 -0.32
C SER A 469 4.23 -0.24 -1.00
N LEU A 470 5.57 -0.36 -0.90
CA LEU A 470 6.33 -1.49 -1.38
C LEU A 470 5.89 -2.79 -0.70
N GLY A 471 5.67 -2.77 0.62
CA GLY A 471 5.19 -3.92 1.39
C GLY A 471 3.83 -4.40 0.92
N LEU A 472 2.88 -3.48 0.68
CA LEU A 472 1.57 -3.80 0.09
C LEU A 472 1.70 -4.36 -1.33
N GLY A 473 2.60 -3.81 -2.15
CA GLY A 473 2.85 -4.30 -3.50
C GLY A 473 3.41 -5.73 -3.52
N VAL A 474 4.44 -6.00 -2.71
CA VAL A 474 5.02 -7.34 -2.55
C VAL A 474 4.01 -8.31 -1.94
N GLY A 475 3.20 -7.87 -0.97
CA GLY A 475 2.13 -8.66 -0.39
C GLY A 475 1.09 -9.08 -1.42
N ASN A 476 0.72 -8.20 -2.35
CA ASN A 476 -0.16 -8.55 -3.47
C ASN A 476 0.47 -9.60 -4.41
N LEU A 477 1.75 -9.47 -4.75
CA LEU A 477 2.46 -10.49 -5.54
C LEU A 477 2.52 -11.84 -4.83
N ALA A 478 2.86 -11.83 -3.53
CA ALA A 478 2.88 -13.03 -2.70
C ALA A 478 1.49 -13.68 -2.62
N GLY A 479 0.42 -12.88 -2.47
CA GLY A 479 -0.96 -13.36 -2.49
C GLY A 479 -1.33 -14.04 -3.81
N SER A 480 -0.96 -13.45 -4.94
CA SER A 480 -1.13 -14.05 -6.28
C SER A 480 -0.38 -15.37 -6.42
N LEU A 481 0.86 -15.42 -5.92
CA LEU A 481 1.67 -16.63 -5.94
C LEU A 481 1.03 -17.74 -5.08
N ILE A 482 0.59 -17.42 -3.86
CA ILE A 482 -0.08 -18.37 -2.96
C ILE A 482 -1.33 -18.94 -3.62
N VAL A 483 -2.21 -18.10 -4.18
CA VAL A 483 -3.43 -18.56 -4.87
C VAL A 483 -3.08 -19.43 -6.08
N SER A 484 -2.09 -19.05 -6.88
CA SER A 484 -1.65 -19.82 -8.05
C SER A 484 -1.10 -21.20 -7.67
N VAL A 485 -0.23 -21.25 -6.67
CA VAL A 485 0.36 -22.50 -6.16
C VAL A 485 -0.72 -23.39 -5.58
N VAL A 486 -1.61 -22.86 -4.74
CA VAL A 486 -2.73 -23.63 -4.16
C VAL A 486 -3.64 -24.17 -5.25
N ASN A 487 -4.01 -23.35 -6.23
CA ASN A 487 -4.89 -23.77 -7.31
C ASN A 487 -4.26 -24.88 -8.17
N GLU A 488 -2.97 -24.78 -8.48
CA GLU A 488 -2.28 -25.78 -9.31
C GLU A 488 -1.98 -27.06 -8.53
N ALA A 489 -1.46 -26.94 -7.30
CA ALA A 489 -1.12 -28.09 -6.47
C ALA A 489 -2.36 -28.93 -6.11
N THR A 490 -3.50 -28.28 -5.87
CA THR A 490 -4.74 -28.98 -5.48
C THR A 490 -5.49 -29.57 -6.68
N LYS A 491 -5.24 -29.08 -7.90
CA LYS A 491 -5.73 -29.71 -9.14
C LYS A 491 -4.96 -30.98 -9.53
N ARG A 492 -3.65 -31.02 -9.26
CA ARG A 492 -2.76 -32.13 -9.66
C ARG A 492 -2.89 -33.40 -8.81
N GLY A 493 -3.51 -33.33 -7.63
CA GLY A 493 -3.80 -34.49 -6.78
C GLY A 493 -4.94 -35.34 -7.35
N GLY A 494 -4.62 -36.21 -8.31
CA GLY A 494 -5.56 -37.01 -9.12
C GLY A 494 -6.73 -37.66 -8.36
N GLY A 495 -7.86 -37.79 -9.07
CA GLY A 495 -9.09 -38.46 -8.60
C GLY A 495 -10.35 -37.59 -8.58
N GLY A 496 -10.54 -36.65 -9.52
CA GLY A 496 -11.77 -35.84 -9.58
C GLY A 496 -11.99 -34.87 -8.40
N ARG A 497 -10.94 -34.57 -7.64
CA ARG A 497 -10.99 -33.64 -6.50
C ARG A 497 -11.05 -32.18 -6.96
N VAL A 498 -11.88 -31.39 -6.27
CA VAL A 498 -12.10 -29.97 -6.56
C VAL A 498 -10.96 -29.14 -5.96
N SER A 499 -10.44 -28.16 -6.72
CA SER A 499 -9.47 -27.17 -6.23
C SER A 499 -9.97 -26.49 -4.95
N TRP A 500 -9.05 -26.17 -4.02
CA TRP A 500 -9.41 -25.43 -2.81
C TRP A 500 -10.09 -24.10 -3.14
N VAL A 501 -9.58 -23.40 -4.17
CA VAL A 501 -10.09 -22.11 -4.66
C VAL A 501 -10.89 -22.33 -5.95
N GLY A 502 -11.83 -23.28 -5.92
CA GLY A 502 -12.69 -23.63 -7.06
C GLY A 502 -13.73 -22.56 -7.41
N ASN A 503 -14.31 -22.67 -8.61
CA ASN A 503 -15.41 -21.79 -9.06
C ASN A 503 -16.70 -22.00 -8.27
N ASN A 504 -17.03 -23.26 -7.97
CA ASN A 504 -18.09 -23.59 -7.06
C ASN A 504 -17.57 -23.46 -5.62
N LEU A 505 -17.94 -22.37 -4.96
CA LEU A 505 -17.58 -22.09 -3.57
C LEU A 505 -18.18 -23.11 -2.59
N ASN A 506 -19.35 -23.67 -2.89
CA ASN A 506 -20.03 -24.64 -2.01
C ASN A 506 -19.31 -25.99 -1.98
N ARG A 507 -18.64 -26.36 -3.08
CA ARG A 507 -17.86 -27.60 -3.17
C ARG A 507 -16.36 -27.41 -2.86
N GLY A 508 -15.80 -26.26 -3.22
CA GLY A 508 -14.40 -25.90 -2.98
C GLY A 508 -14.04 -25.84 -1.50
N HIS A 509 -12.75 -26.06 -1.20
CA HIS A 509 -12.21 -26.05 0.15
C HIS A 509 -11.55 -24.70 0.49
N TYR A 510 -12.35 -23.64 0.48
CA TYR A 510 -11.87 -22.30 0.87
C TYR A 510 -11.48 -22.25 2.36
N ASP A 511 -12.03 -23.15 3.18
CA ASP A 511 -11.64 -23.33 4.57
C ASP A 511 -10.15 -23.71 4.68
N TYR A 512 -9.67 -24.66 3.87
CA TYR A 512 -8.24 -25.02 3.84
C TYR A 512 -7.35 -23.88 3.36
N TYR A 513 -7.83 -23.06 2.41
CA TYR A 513 -7.11 -21.86 1.98
C TYR A 513 -6.94 -20.85 3.13
N TYR A 514 -8.00 -20.57 3.90
CA TYR A 514 -7.89 -19.67 5.05
C TYR A 514 -7.05 -20.26 6.18
N TRP A 515 -7.12 -21.57 6.42
CA TRP A 515 -6.23 -22.24 7.38
C TRP A 515 -4.75 -22.16 6.97
N LEU A 516 -4.45 -22.30 5.68
CA LEU A 516 -3.09 -22.08 5.16
C LEU A 516 -2.61 -20.65 5.46
N LEU A 517 -3.45 -19.63 5.19
CA LEU A 517 -3.11 -18.24 5.53
C LEU A 517 -2.92 -18.04 7.03
N SER A 518 -3.70 -18.72 7.87
CA SER A 518 -3.56 -18.67 9.32
C SER A 518 -2.21 -19.27 9.78
N VAL A 519 -1.83 -20.44 9.26
CA VAL A 519 -0.53 -21.07 9.55
C VAL A 519 0.63 -20.19 9.10
N LEU A 520 0.55 -19.60 7.90
CA LEU A 520 1.56 -18.65 7.41
C LEU A 520 1.64 -17.40 8.30
N SER A 521 0.50 -16.89 8.77
CA SER A 521 0.45 -15.73 9.68
C SER A 521 1.08 -16.04 11.03
N VAL A 522 0.82 -17.23 11.60
CA VAL A 522 1.44 -17.69 12.84
C VAL A 522 2.94 -17.87 12.68
N GLY A 523 3.39 -18.52 11.60
CA GLY A 523 4.82 -18.65 11.29
C GLY A 523 5.51 -17.29 11.15
N ASN A 524 4.84 -16.34 10.50
CA ASN A 524 5.32 -14.98 10.36
C ASN A 524 5.36 -14.20 11.67
N PHE A 525 4.44 -14.45 12.60
CA PHE A 525 4.49 -13.87 13.94
C PHE A 525 5.75 -14.34 14.70
N PHE A 526 6.10 -15.63 14.65
CA PHE A 526 7.35 -16.11 15.24
C PHE A 526 8.60 -15.55 14.55
N TYR A 527 8.58 -15.45 13.23
CA TYR A 527 9.63 -14.77 12.47
C TYR A 527 9.77 -13.29 12.88
N TYR A 528 8.66 -12.59 13.11
CA TYR A 528 8.66 -11.23 13.63
C TYR A 528 9.31 -11.14 15.02
N LEU A 529 9.00 -12.07 15.93
CA LEU A 529 9.64 -12.11 17.24
C LEU A 529 11.16 -12.29 17.13
N LEU A 530 11.61 -13.16 16.23
CA LEU A 530 13.04 -13.36 15.96
C LEU A 530 13.70 -12.09 15.40
N CYS A 531 13.08 -11.44 14.40
CA CYS A 531 13.60 -10.19 13.83
C CYS A 531 13.61 -9.06 14.86
N SER A 532 12.56 -8.94 15.66
CA SER A 532 12.44 -7.94 16.72
C SER A 532 13.51 -8.13 17.79
N TRP A 533 13.74 -9.38 18.21
CA TRP A 533 14.81 -9.74 19.13
C TRP A 533 16.20 -9.41 18.56
N ALA A 534 16.46 -9.79 17.30
CA ALA A 534 17.73 -9.53 16.63
C ALA A 534 18.00 -8.03 16.40
N TYR A 535 16.95 -7.20 16.30
CA TYR A 535 17.06 -5.77 16.12
C TYR A 535 17.52 -5.04 17.39
N GLY A 536 17.08 -5.50 18.57
CA GLY A 536 17.41 -4.90 19.87
C GLY A 536 16.42 -3.82 20.33
N SER A 537 16.78 -3.01 21.32
CA SER A 537 15.94 -1.94 21.89
C SER A 537 15.64 -0.81 20.90
N ASP A 538 14.44 -0.23 20.95
CA ASP A 538 14.04 0.92 20.12
C ASP A 538 14.78 2.23 20.43
N ASP A 539 15.34 2.36 21.64
CA ASP A 539 15.68 3.65 22.24
C ASP A 539 17.05 4.24 21.87
N ARG A 540 17.77 3.69 20.89
CA ARG A 540 19.04 4.33 20.46
C ARG A 540 18.76 5.27 19.30
N LYS A 541 18.35 6.50 19.65
CA LYS A 541 18.29 7.64 18.74
C LYS A 541 19.70 8.00 18.27
N LEU A 542 20.18 7.27 17.26
CA LEU A 542 21.47 7.49 16.60
C LEU A 542 21.59 8.92 16.03
N TRP A 543 20.45 9.55 15.77
CA TRP A 543 20.32 10.90 15.24
C TRP A 543 20.17 11.98 16.31
N ASP A 544 19.66 11.66 17.51
CA ASP A 544 19.44 12.64 18.58
C ASP A 544 20.62 12.69 19.57
N GLU A 545 21.38 11.59 19.75
CA GLU A 545 22.63 11.63 20.53
C GLU A 545 23.69 12.55 19.89
N ALA A 546 23.57 12.81 18.58
CA ALA A 546 24.37 13.81 17.88
C ALA A 546 23.94 15.26 18.18
N GLU A 547 22.77 15.49 18.80
CA GLU A 547 22.33 16.81 19.28
C GLU A 547 22.92 17.15 20.65
N VAL A 548 23.06 16.17 21.54
CA VAL A 548 23.55 16.41 22.91
C VAL A 548 25.07 16.62 22.94
N ALA A 549 25.84 15.92 22.10
CA ALA A 549 27.29 16.05 22.08
C ALA A 549 27.82 17.36 21.43
N GLY A 550 26.95 18.16 20.81
CA GLY A 550 27.31 19.46 20.21
C GLY A 550 27.07 20.67 21.12
N GLY A 551 26.57 20.47 22.34
CA GLY A 551 26.24 21.53 23.29
C GLY A 551 27.39 22.02 24.17
N ASP A 552 28.41 21.20 24.42
CA ASP A 552 29.55 21.56 25.28
C ASP A 552 30.79 21.87 24.44
N GLY A 553 30.81 23.09 23.89
CA GLY A 553 31.94 23.63 23.15
C GLY A 553 32.15 25.12 23.38
N GLY A 554 31.72 25.65 24.53
CA GLY A 554 31.79 27.09 24.82
C GLY A 554 31.90 27.41 26.31
N GLY A 555 33.14 27.45 26.81
CA GLY A 555 33.62 28.38 27.84
C GLY A 555 33.05 28.33 29.26
N GLY A 556 33.92 28.04 30.24
CA GLY A 556 33.64 28.34 31.64
C GLY A 556 34.68 27.77 32.60
N GLU A 557 35.77 28.51 32.79
CA GLU A 557 36.69 28.32 33.92
C GLU A 557 35.94 28.39 35.27
N GLY A 558 36.40 27.53 36.19
CA GLY A 558 36.17 27.45 37.63
C GLY A 558 35.24 28.44 38.34
N ARG A 559 34.33 27.87 39.14
CA ARG A 559 34.32 28.08 40.61
C ARG A 559 33.41 27.09 41.31
N GLU A 560 33.97 26.45 42.33
CA GLU A 560 33.25 25.81 43.43
C GLU A 560 32.29 26.80 44.10
N MET A 561 31.07 26.37 44.44
CA MET A 561 30.48 26.63 45.76
C MET A 561 29.18 25.82 45.99
N GLU A 562 29.28 24.94 46.99
CA GLU A 562 28.33 24.66 48.07
C GLU A 562 26.82 24.46 47.80
N THR A 563 26.41 23.21 48.04
CA THR A 563 25.23 22.79 48.85
C THR A 563 24.64 23.85 49.76
N VAL A 564 23.31 24.05 49.75
CA VAL A 564 22.42 24.13 50.94
C VAL A 564 20.95 23.97 50.49
N VAL A 565 20.29 22.94 51.07
CA VAL A 565 18.84 22.69 51.35
C VAL A 565 17.84 22.62 50.21
#